data_AF-A3UHX3-F1
#
_entry.id   AF-A3UHX3-F1
#
_cell.length_a   1.000
_cell.length_b   1.000
_cell.length_c   1.000
_cell.angle_alpha   90.00
_cell.angle_beta   90.00
_cell.angle_gamma   90.00
#
_symmetry.space_group_name_H-M   'P 1'
#
loop_
_entity.id
_entity.type
_entity.pdbx_description
1 polymer ?
#
loop_
_entity_poly.entity_id
_entity_poly.type
_entity_poly.pdbx_seq_one_letter_code
_entity_poly.pdbx_strand_id
1 'polypeptide(L)'
;MIGMSYLARAGLGLAVILAFLGWMTVRHEQARSSGIEVVLQTYPIDPRDVFFGHYAVLSYRDFGTSDVPLGWPLEQGLEPGDTVYFALTPAGEFHQPGEAFASPEEALSQGGPVLKAYLHTPYVPEGETPDVYFARFDLPRQYFADPETALALQDDFQTATQMQGQRDNWEHCRDLQQSDPEGFEQAWRCGDIDLADEPTADIPEYGVILSVSDTGEAVIKGLYLDGERVIDTLTGPRLVRERDE
;
A
#
# COMPACT_ATOMS: atom_id res chain seq x y z
N MET A 1 -37.62 44.17 0.37
CA MET A 1 -37.11 42.79 0.34
C MET A 1 -37.30 42.26 -1.07
N ILE A 2 -36.22 42.14 -1.84
CA ILE A 2 -36.29 41.63 -3.22
C ILE A 2 -36.52 40.11 -3.11
N GLY A 3 -37.73 39.66 -3.42
CA GLY A 3 -38.06 38.24 -3.44
C GLY A 3 -37.35 37.57 -4.62
N MET A 4 -36.16 37.03 -4.37
CA MET A 4 -35.45 36.22 -5.36
C MET A 4 -36.36 35.07 -5.81
N SER A 5 -36.59 34.96 -7.12
CA SER A 5 -37.46 33.92 -7.68
C SER A 5 -36.90 32.53 -7.35
N TYR A 6 -37.78 31.53 -7.21
CA TYR A 6 -37.36 30.15 -6.94
C TYR A 6 -36.35 29.63 -7.99
N LEU A 7 -36.50 30.05 -9.25
CA LEU A 7 -35.57 29.72 -10.32
C LEU A 7 -34.18 30.34 -10.12
N ALA A 8 -34.09 31.59 -9.68
CA ALA A 8 -32.80 32.23 -9.40
C ALA A 8 -32.10 31.58 -8.19
N ARG A 9 -32.87 31.14 -7.18
CA ARG A 9 -32.32 30.37 -6.05
C ARG A 9 -31.85 28.98 -6.47
N ALA A 10 -32.61 28.28 -7.29
CA ALA A 10 -32.23 26.98 -7.84
C ALA A 10 -30.97 27.07 -8.72
N GLY A 11 -30.89 28.09 -9.58
CA GLY A 11 -29.72 28.37 -10.41
C GLY A 11 -28.47 28.67 -9.58
N LEU A 12 -28.60 29.49 -8.52
CA LEU A 12 -27.50 29.74 -7.59
C LEU A 12 -27.06 28.46 -6.86
N GLY A 13 -28.02 27.64 -6.40
CA GLY A 13 -27.74 26.37 -5.75
C GLY A 13 -26.96 25.41 -6.67
N LEU A 14 -27.40 25.27 -7.93
CA LEU A 14 -26.69 24.47 -8.93
C LEU A 14 -25.28 24.99 -9.19
N ALA A 15 -25.11 26.30 -9.33
CA ALA A 15 -23.80 26.91 -9.57
C ALA A 15 -22.83 26.64 -8.41
N VAL A 16 -23.30 26.71 -7.16
CA VAL A 16 -22.49 26.40 -5.97
C VAL A 16 -22.07 24.93 -5.96
N ILE A 17 -22.99 24.00 -6.26
CA ILE A 17 -22.68 22.57 -6.32
C ILE A 17 -21.64 22.29 -7.41
N LEU A 18 -21.83 22.83 -8.61
CA LEU A 18 -20.89 22.64 -9.72
C LEU A 18 -19.51 23.25 -9.43
N ALA A 19 -19.47 24.43 -8.81
CA ALA A 19 -18.22 25.06 -8.40
C ALA A 19 -17.49 24.22 -7.34
N PHE A 20 -18.22 23.68 -6.36
CA PHE A 20 -17.65 22.81 -5.32
C PHE A 20 -17.11 21.50 -5.91
N LEU A 21 -17.87 20.85 -6.81
CA LEU A 21 -17.41 19.65 -7.49
C LEU A 21 -16.17 19.92 -8.36
N GLY A 22 -16.18 21.01 -9.13
CA GLY A 22 -15.03 21.42 -9.93
C GLY A 22 -13.79 21.69 -9.08
N TRP A 23 -13.96 22.38 -7.95
CA TRP A 23 -12.87 22.62 -6.99
C TRP A 23 -12.31 21.32 -6.41
N MET A 24 -13.18 20.38 -6.00
CA MET A 24 -12.77 19.07 -5.48
C MET A 24 -11.97 18.28 -6.53
N THR A 25 -12.45 18.21 -7.78
CA THR A 25 -11.77 17.51 -8.87
C THR A 25 -10.39 18.11 -9.16
N VAL A 26 -10.29 19.44 -9.25
CA VAL A 26 -9.01 20.11 -9.50
C VAL A 26 -8.03 19.87 -8.36
N ARG A 27 -8.49 19.92 -7.10
CA ARG A 27 -7.64 19.65 -5.93
C ARG A 27 -7.11 18.21 -5.94
N HIS A 28 -7.96 17.25 -6.29
CA HIS A 28 -7.56 15.84 -6.37
C HIS A 28 -6.53 15.61 -7.49
N GLU A 29 -6.78 16.17 -8.68
CA GLU A 29 -5.83 16.08 -9.80
C GLU A 29 -4.50 16.76 -9.48
N GLN A 30 -4.54 17.91 -8.80
CA GLN A 30 -3.34 18.60 -8.38
C GLN A 30 -2.52 17.75 -7.40
N ALA A 31 -3.15 17.16 -6.37
CA ALA A 31 -2.47 16.26 -5.43
C ALA A 31 -1.81 15.05 -6.13
N ARG A 32 -2.44 14.52 -7.17
CA ARG A 32 -1.92 13.40 -7.98
C ARG A 32 -0.80 13.80 -8.95
N SER A 33 -0.83 15.02 -9.47
CA SER A 33 0.12 15.47 -10.51
C SER A 33 1.35 16.19 -9.96
N SER A 34 1.25 16.85 -8.79
CA SER A 34 2.34 17.64 -8.22
C SER A 34 3.13 16.95 -7.10
N GLY A 35 2.68 15.79 -6.62
CA GLY A 35 3.38 15.05 -5.58
C GLY A 35 4.61 14.30 -6.09
N ILE A 36 5.44 13.85 -5.15
CA ILE A 36 6.60 13.00 -5.42
C ILE A 36 6.09 11.57 -5.68
N GLU A 37 6.56 10.94 -6.74
CA GLU A 37 6.19 9.56 -7.03
C GLU A 37 6.93 8.58 -6.10
N VAL A 38 6.16 7.73 -5.44
CA VAL A 38 6.65 6.68 -4.54
C VAL A 38 6.02 5.36 -4.96
N VAL A 39 6.81 4.29 -5.04
CA VAL A 39 6.29 2.95 -5.34
C VAL A 39 6.38 2.11 -4.09
N LEU A 40 5.23 1.62 -3.60
CA LEU A 40 5.16 0.73 -2.45
C LEU A 40 4.85 -0.69 -2.91
N GLN A 41 5.64 -1.67 -2.47
CA GLN A 41 5.41 -3.06 -2.82
C GLN A 41 4.15 -3.59 -2.14
N THR A 42 3.37 -4.38 -2.88
CA THR A 42 2.14 -4.99 -2.38
C THR A 42 2.22 -6.51 -2.43
N TYR A 43 1.57 -7.16 -1.48
CA TYR A 43 1.23 -8.56 -1.62
C TYR A 43 0.20 -8.74 -2.73
N PRO A 44 0.32 -9.80 -3.55
CA PRO A 44 -0.74 -10.18 -4.46
C PRO A 44 -1.97 -10.62 -3.63
N ILE A 45 -2.96 -9.75 -3.50
CA ILE A 45 -4.23 -10.04 -2.82
C ILE A 45 -5.35 -10.03 -3.85
N ASP A 46 -6.27 -11.01 -3.77
CA ASP A 46 -7.42 -11.13 -4.68
C ASP A 46 -8.09 -9.76 -4.87
N PRO A 47 -8.05 -9.20 -6.09
CA PRO A 47 -8.47 -7.84 -6.37
C PRO A 47 -9.99 -7.69 -6.49
N ARG A 48 -10.79 -8.56 -5.86
CA ARG A 48 -12.25 -8.45 -5.87
C ARG A 48 -12.79 -8.26 -4.48
N ASP A 49 -13.46 -7.14 -4.29
CA ASP A 49 -14.35 -6.96 -3.17
C ASP A 49 -15.76 -7.51 -3.50
N VAL A 50 -16.16 -8.55 -2.78
CA VAL A 50 -17.46 -9.24 -2.96
C VAL A 50 -18.65 -8.28 -2.77
N PHE A 51 -18.47 -7.17 -2.06
CA PHE A 51 -19.52 -6.22 -1.72
C PHE A 51 -19.46 -4.90 -2.50
N PHE A 52 -18.28 -4.46 -2.95
CA PHE A 52 -18.09 -3.13 -3.55
C PHE A 52 -17.82 -3.13 -5.08
N GLY A 53 -17.71 -4.31 -5.71
CA GLY A 53 -17.57 -4.43 -7.17
C GLY A 53 -16.13 -4.58 -7.63
N HIS A 54 -15.76 -3.93 -8.75
CA HIS A 54 -14.44 -4.05 -9.38
C HIS A 54 -13.38 -3.17 -8.68
N TYR A 55 -13.08 -3.50 -7.42
CA TYR A 55 -12.01 -2.86 -6.65
C TYR A 55 -11.00 -3.89 -6.18
N ALA A 56 -9.72 -3.61 -6.44
CA ALA A 56 -8.60 -4.37 -5.93
C ALA A 56 -8.30 -3.99 -4.48
N VAL A 57 -8.21 -5.00 -3.60
CA VAL A 57 -7.76 -4.81 -2.22
C VAL A 57 -6.24 -4.70 -2.22
N LEU A 58 -5.72 -3.62 -1.64
CA LEU A 58 -4.30 -3.36 -1.55
C LEU A 58 -3.78 -3.78 -0.17
N SER A 59 -2.70 -4.57 -0.15
CA SER A 59 -1.94 -4.85 1.05
C SER A 59 -0.48 -4.59 0.80
N TYR A 60 0.07 -3.64 1.54
CA TYR A 60 1.45 -3.18 1.38
C TYR A 60 2.38 -4.09 2.16
N ARG A 61 3.44 -4.59 1.54
CA ARG A 61 4.35 -5.55 2.17
C ARG A 61 5.03 -4.97 3.41
N ASP A 62 5.61 -3.80 3.24
CA ASP A 62 6.48 -3.16 4.24
C ASP A 62 5.72 -2.08 5.07
N PHE A 63 4.42 -1.89 4.80
CA PHE A 63 3.58 -0.84 5.42
C PHE A 63 2.17 -1.33 5.85
N GLY A 64 1.77 -2.57 5.53
CA GLY A 64 0.35 -2.99 5.48
C GLY A 64 -0.06 -4.09 6.46
N THR A 65 -1.25 -3.88 7.08
CA THR A 65 -1.90 -4.59 8.21
C THR A 65 -1.09 -4.76 9.50
N SER A 66 0.20 -5.01 9.37
CA SER A 66 1.16 -5.05 10.46
C SER A 66 1.71 -3.64 10.60
N ASP A 67 1.25 -2.94 11.62
CA ASP A 67 1.79 -1.63 11.97
C ASP A 67 3.33 -1.70 12.05
N VAL A 68 4.04 -0.66 11.62
CA VAL A 68 5.52 -0.69 11.59
C VAL A 68 6.04 -0.59 13.03
N PRO A 69 6.81 -1.58 13.53
CA PRO A 69 7.33 -1.54 14.87
C PRO A 69 8.43 -0.49 14.98
N LEU A 70 8.33 0.34 16.00
CA LEU A 70 9.32 1.33 16.38
C LEU A 70 9.93 0.93 17.73
N GLY A 71 11.27 0.96 17.79
CA GLY A 71 12.01 0.68 19.02
C GLY A 71 11.76 1.73 20.10
N TRP A 72 11.83 1.30 21.36
CA TRP A 72 11.74 2.16 22.53
C TRP A 72 13.13 2.43 23.15
N PRO A 73 13.40 3.65 23.66
CA PRO A 73 12.55 4.83 23.67
C PRO A 73 12.53 5.58 22.33
N LEU A 74 11.37 6.13 21.97
CA LEU A 74 11.30 7.13 20.91
C LEU A 74 12.02 8.39 21.43
N GLU A 75 13.09 8.80 20.76
CA GLU A 75 13.98 9.88 21.22
C GLU A 75 13.28 11.24 21.39
N GLN A 76 12.07 11.38 20.85
CA GLN A 76 11.37 12.66 20.67
C GLN A 76 10.19 12.88 21.64
N GLY A 77 10.00 12.02 22.65
CA GLY A 77 8.92 12.18 23.63
C GLY A 77 7.52 12.01 23.03
N LEU A 78 7.42 11.25 21.95
CA LEU A 78 6.18 10.98 21.22
C LEU A 78 5.23 10.10 22.04
N GLU A 79 3.95 10.46 22.02
CA GLU A 79 2.87 9.76 22.71
C GLU A 79 1.99 8.96 21.74
N PRO A 80 1.28 7.93 22.22
CA PRO A 80 0.30 7.22 21.40
C PRO A 80 -0.78 8.20 20.91
N GLY A 81 -1.09 8.17 19.62
CA GLY A 81 -2.01 9.10 18.95
C GLY A 81 -1.31 10.24 18.22
N ASP A 82 -0.01 10.45 18.47
CA ASP A 82 0.76 11.47 17.77
C ASP A 82 0.93 11.15 16.28
N THR A 83 1.01 12.21 15.49
CA THR A 83 1.37 12.12 14.08
C THR A 83 2.88 12.06 13.96
N VAL A 84 3.37 11.10 13.17
CA VAL A 84 4.78 10.93 12.84
C VAL A 84 4.98 10.88 11.34
N TYR A 85 6.20 11.18 10.91
CA TYR A 85 6.58 11.31 9.52
C TYR A 85 7.77 10.41 9.24
N PHE A 86 7.62 9.50 8.29
CA PHE A 86 8.67 8.56 7.91
C PHE A 86 9.38 9.05 6.66
N ALA A 87 10.69 9.28 6.76
CA ALA A 87 11.51 9.47 5.58
C ALA A 87 11.69 8.12 4.90
N LEU A 88 11.22 7.98 3.65
CA LEU A 88 11.30 6.72 2.94
C LEU A 88 12.69 6.47 2.38
N THR A 89 13.08 5.20 2.39
CA THR A 89 14.35 4.74 1.83
C THR A 89 14.09 3.94 0.55
N PRO A 90 14.91 4.12 -0.51
CA PRO A 90 14.78 3.33 -1.72
C PRO A 90 15.30 1.90 -1.50
N ALA A 91 14.55 0.93 -2.00
CA ALA A 91 14.85 -0.50 -1.99
C ALA A 91 14.57 -1.08 -3.39
N GLY A 92 15.53 -0.92 -4.30
CA GLY A 92 15.32 -1.24 -5.72
C GLY A 92 14.31 -0.27 -6.36
N GLU A 93 13.28 -0.81 -7.00
CA GLU A 93 12.17 -0.03 -7.57
C GLU A 93 11.15 0.43 -6.50
N PHE A 94 11.20 -0.16 -5.30
CA PHE A 94 10.26 0.11 -4.22
C PHE A 94 10.84 1.05 -3.16
N HIS A 95 9.97 1.55 -2.30
CA HIS A 95 10.34 2.35 -1.13
C HIS A 95 9.92 1.62 0.15
N GLN A 96 10.73 1.76 1.19
CA GLN A 96 10.53 1.16 2.52
C GLN A 96 10.48 2.24 3.62
N PRO A 97 9.81 1.97 4.75
CA PRO A 97 9.81 2.90 5.87
C PRO A 97 11.23 3.04 6.41
N GLY A 98 11.72 4.28 6.46
CA GLY A 98 13.00 4.61 7.10
C GLY A 98 12.79 5.13 8.52
N GLU A 99 13.54 6.16 8.87
CA GLU A 99 13.48 6.79 10.20
C GLU A 99 12.21 7.63 10.38
N ALA A 100 11.69 7.66 11.61
CA ALA A 100 10.50 8.40 11.99
C ALA A 100 10.85 9.73 12.68
N PHE A 101 10.11 10.78 12.33
CA PHE A 101 10.30 12.15 12.82
C PHE A 101 8.98 12.74 13.33
N ALA A 102 9.05 13.65 14.30
CA ALA A 102 7.91 14.36 14.86
C ALA A 102 7.38 15.45 13.92
N SER A 103 8.21 15.95 13.01
CA SER A 103 7.84 17.01 12.08
C SER A 103 8.11 16.62 10.61
N PRO A 104 7.26 17.08 9.67
CA PRO A 104 7.48 16.83 8.25
C PRO A 104 8.73 17.54 7.74
N GLU A 105 9.09 18.70 8.29
CA GLU A 105 10.29 19.45 7.86
C GLU A 105 11.58 18.69 8.19
N GLU A 106 11.67 18.07 9.36
CA GLU A 106 12.81 17.23 9.75
C GLU A 106 12.88 15.98 8.86
N ALA A 107 11.76 15.32 8.59
CA ALA A 107 11.71 14.17 7.70
C ALA A 107 12.14 14.54 6.26
N LEU A 108 11.63 15.65 5.73
CA LEU A 108 11.98 16.14 4.39
C LEU A 108 13.46 16.56 4.30
N SER A 109 14.06 16.98 5.41
CA SER A 109 15.49 17.32 5.45
C SER A 109 16.41 16.12 5.17
N GLN A 110 15.90 14.89 5.29
CA GLN A 110 16.60 13.66 4.89
C GLN A 110 16.73 13.51 3.36
N GLY A 111 16.06 14.37 2.57
CA GLY A 111 16.20 14.42 1.11
C GLY A 111 15.38 13.38 0.35
N GLY A 112 14.49 12.65 1.03
CA GLY A 112 13.60 11.64 0.45
C GLY A 112 12.11 12.01 0.55
N PRO A 113 11.23 11.24 -0.12
CA PRO A 113 9.79 11.36 0.08
C PRO A 113 9.40 10.96 1.50
N VAL A 114 8.35 11.57 2.03
CA VAL A 114 7.91 11.39 3.41
C VAL A 114 6.49 10.86 3.45
N LEU A 115 6.22 9.86 4.30
CA LEU A 115 4.86 9.39 4.54
C LEU A 115 4.39 9.72 5.96
N LYS A 116 3.15 10.21 6.06
CA LYS A 116 2.48 10.46 7.33
C LYS A 116 1.94 9.16 7.92
N ALA A 117 2.14 8.98 9.22
CA ALA A 117 1.59 7.88 10.00
C ALA A 117 1.11 8.36 11.39
N TYR A 118 0.35 7.52 12.06
CA TYR A 118 -0.13 7.75 13.42
C TYR A 118 0.46 6.69 14.33
N LEU A 119 1.03 7.13 15.45
CA LEU A 119 1.48 6.21 16.49
C LEU A 119 0.28 5.61 17.21
N HIS A 120 0.33 4.32 17.46
CA HIS A 120 -0.53 3.69 18.45
C HIS A 120 0.27 2.66 19.23
N THR A 121 -0.21 2.37 20.44
CA THR A 121 0.33 1.27 21.24
C THR A 121 -0.52 0.03 21.01
N PRO A 122 0.09 -1.16 21.05
CA PRO A 122 -0.70 -2.38 21.17
C PRO A 122 -1.46 -2.36 22.51
N TYR A 123 -2.41 -3.27 22.68
CA TYR A 123 -3.02 -3.48 24.00
C TYR A 123 -1.93 -3.92 24.98
N VAL A 124 -1.77 -3.16 26.07
CA VAL A 124 -0.84 -3.48 27.16
C VAL A 124 -1.66 -3.74 28.44
N PRO A 125 -1.39 -4.83 29.18
CA PRO A 125 -2.01 -5.08 30.48
C PRO A 125 -1.80 -3.91 31.45
N GLU A 126 -2.75 -3.72 32.36
CA GLU A 126 -2.69 -2.63 33.33
C GLU A 126 -1.47 -2.79 34.27
N GLY A 127 -0.58 -1.79 34.26
CA GLY A 127 0.67 -1.79 35.05
C GLY A 127 1.94 -2.16 34.29
N GLU A 128 1.84 -2.50 33.00
CA GLU A 128 2.98 -2.74 32.12
C GLU A 128 3.19 -1.56 31.15
N THR A 129 4.44 -1.34 30.74
CA THR A 129 4.79 -0.35 29.70
C THR A 129 4.98 -1.06 28.35
N PRO A 130 4.50 -0.51 27.23
CA PRO A 130 4.75 -1.10 25.92
C PRO A 130 6.26 -1.10 25.61
N ASP A 131 6.80 -2.26 25.23
CA ASP A 131 8.18 -2.39 24.78
C ASP A 131 8.38 -1.93 23.32
N VAL A 132 7.29 -1.82 22.55
CA VAL A 132 7.29 -1.48 21.12
C VAL A 132 6.11 -0.57 20.81
N TYR A 133 6.36 0.47 20.00
CA TYR A 133 5.33 1.33 19.43
C TYR A 133 5.03 0.92 17.99
N PHE A 134 3.82 1.21 17.54
CA PHE A 134 3.36 0.84 16.21
C PHE A 134 2.96 2.07 15.42
N ALA A 135 3.47 2.20 14.21
CA ALA A 135 3.07 3.27 13.29
C ALA A 135 2.06 2.75 12.26
N ARG A 136 0.92 3.42 12.20
CA ARG A 136 -0.14 3.15 11.23
C ARG A 136 -0.19 4.20 10.14
N PHE A 137 0.02 3.78 8.91
CA PHE A 137 -0.03 4.64 7.74
C PHE A 137 -1.47 4.78 7.21
N ASP A 138 -1.82 5.99 6.76
CA ASP A 138 -3.10 6.26 6.10
C ASP A 138 -2.99 6.05 4.59
N LEU A 139 -2.70 4.80 4.20
CA LEU A 139 -2.55 4.43 2.80
C LEU A 139 -3.90 4.04 2.17
N PRO A 140 -4.13 4.37 0.89
CA PRO A 140 -5.27 3.86 0.14
C PRO A 140 -5.33 2.33 0.18
N ARG A 141 -6.47 1.76 0.53
CA ARG A 141 -6.64 0.28 0.66
C ARG A 141 -7.38 -0.36 -0.50
N GLN A 142 -7.96 0.45 -1.38
CA GLN A 142 -8.76 0.00 -2.50
C GLN A 142 -8.32 0.75 -3.76
N TYR A 143 -8.16 0.01 -4.84
CA TYR A 143 -7.87 0.55 -6.17
C TYR A 143 -9.01 0.19 -7.11
N PHE A 144 -9.58 1.18 -7.80
CA PHE A 144 -10.63 0.92 -8.77
C PHE A 144 -10.04 0.35 -10.06
N ALA A 145 -10.58 -0.76 -10.51
CA ALA A 145 -10.28 -1.37 -11.80
C ALA A 145 -11.61 -1.56 -12.57
N ASP A 146 -11.60 -1.46 -13.89
CA ASP A 146 -12.75 -1.93 -14.64
C ASP A 146 -12.85 -3.48 -14.58
N PRO A 147 -13.98 -4.10 -14.98
CA PRO A 147 -14.16 -5.55 -14.86
C PRO A 147 -13.09 -6.40 -15.53
N GLU A 148 -12.63 -5.99 -16.71
CA GLU A 148 -11.67 -6.76 -17.50
C GLU A 148 -10.29 -6.68 -16.85
N THR A 149 -9.87 -5.45 -16.50
CA THR A 149 -8.64 -5.17 -15.74
C THR A 149 -8.63 -5.92 -14.41
N ALA A 150 -9.73 -5.91 -13.66
CA ALA A 150 -9.81 -6.59 -12.37
C ALA A 150 -9.63 -8.11 -12.49
N LEU A 151 -10.20 -8.73 -13.53
CA LEU A 151 -10.05 -10.16 -13.79
C LEU A 151 -8.63 -10.53 -14.22
N ALA A 152 -8.00 -9.71 -15.05
CA ALA A 152 -6.61 -9.93 -15.46
C ALA A 152 -5.65 -9.84 -14.26
N LEU A 153 -5.79 -8.79 -13.43
CA LEU A 153 -5.00 -8.64 -12.21
C LEU A 153 -5.21 -9.81 -11.22
N GLN A 154 -6.42 -10.37 -11.16
CA GLN A 154 -6.72 -11.49 -10.28
C GLN A 154 -5.91 -12.73 -10.65
N ASP A 155 -5.84 -13.07 -11.93
CA ASP A 155 -5.10 -14.24 -12.42
C ASP A 155 -3.59 -14.10 -12.16
N ASP A 156 -3.06 -12.92 -12.48
CA ASP A 156 -1.66 -12.53 -12.25
C ASP A 156 -1.29 -12.61 -10.76
N PHE A 157 -2.17 -12.10 -9.89
CA PHE A 157 -1.95 -12.11 -8.45
C PHE A 157 -2.08 -13.51 -7.86
N GLN A 158 -3.09 -14.29 -8.25
CA GLN A 158 -3.25 -15.68 -7.79
C GLN A 158 -2.03 -16.52 -8.16
N THR A 159 -1.51 -16.33 -9.37
CA THR A 159 -0.30 -17.02 -9.83
C THR A 159 0.91 -16.64 -8.97
N ALA A 160 1.16 -15.34 -8.75
CA ALA A 160 2.27 -14.90 -7.91
C ALA A 160 2.13 -15.35 -6.45
N THR A 161 0.93 -15.30 -5.86
CA THR A 161 0.68 -15.82 -4.50
C THR A 161 1.01 -17.31 -4.43
N GLN A 162 0.64 -18.09 -5.44
CA GLN A 162 0.95 -19.51 -5.49
C GLN A 162 2.46 -19.75 -5.58
N MET A 163 3.16 -19.00 -6.43
CA MET A 163 4.63 -19.08 -6.56
C MET A 163 5.34 -18.70 -5.26
N GLN A 164 4.91 -17.62 -4.59
CA GLN A 164 5.42 -17.21 -3.28
C GLN A 164 5.20 -18.30 -2.24
N GLY A 165 3.98 -18.81 -2.12
CA GLY A 165 3.68 -19.88 -1.16
C GLY A 165 4.47 -21.17 -1.43
N GLN A 166 4.75 -21.49 -2.69
CA GLN A 166 5.63 -22.63 -3.03
C GLN A 166 7.07 -22.38 -2.58
N ARG A 167 7.63 -21.19 -2.84
CA ARG A 167 8.98 -20.83 -2.41
C ARG A 167 9.10 -20.82 -0.89
N ASP A 168 8.18 -20.17 -0.19
CA ASP A 168 8.20 -20.08 1.28
C ASP A 168 8.12 -21.47 1.92
N ASN A 169 7.27 -22.36 1.39
CA ASN A 169 7.17 -23.73 1.89
C ASN A 169 8.46 -24.52 1.62
N TRP A 170 9.05 -24.38 0.43
CA TRP A 170 10.31 -25.03 0.10
C TRP A 170 11.45 -24.55 1.01
N GLU A 171 11.59 -23.23 1.19
CA GLU A 171 12.59 -22.63 2.09
C GLU A 171 12.40 -23.09 3.54
N HIS A 172 11.17 -23.07 4.04
CA HIS A 172 10.86 -23.57 5.38
C HIS A 172 11.26 -25.03 5.57
N CYS A 173 10.94 -25.89 4.61
CA CYS A 173 11.26 -27.31 4.68
C CYS A 173 12.76 -27.58 4.53
N ARG A 174 13.45 -26.83 3.67
CA ARG A 174 14.92 -26.86 3.54
C ARG A 174 15.59 -26.49 4.86
N ASP A 175 15.16 -25.38 5.47
CA ASP A 175 15.72 -24.87 6.71
C ASP A 175 15.45 -25.88 7.84
N LEU A 176 14.25 -26.44 7.92
CA LEU A 176 13.88 -27.46 8.90
C LEU A 176 14.73 -28.73 8.74
N GLN A 177 14.97 -29.20 7.51
CA GLN A 177 15.86 -30.35 7.27
C GLN A 177 17.28 -30.09 7.79
N GLN A 178 17.77 -28.85 7.69
CA GLN A 178 19.10 -28.48 8.14
C GLN A 178 19.18 -28.28 9.66
N SER A 179 18.16 -27.67 10.27
CA SER A 179 18.18 -27.32 11.69
C SER A 179 17.63 -28.40 12.62
N ASP A 180 16.62 -29.15 12.17
CA ASP A 180 15.90 -30.17 12.95
C ASP A 180 15.42 -31.33 12.05
N PRO A 181 16.29 -32.30 11.73
CA PRO A 181 15.94 -33.43 10.88
C PRO A 181 14.79 -34.30 11.41
N GLU A 182 14.68 -34.44 12.74
CA GLU A 182 13.57 -35.20 13.35
C GLU A 182 12.23 -34.46 13.22
N GLY A 183 12.25 -33.12 13.37
CA GLY A 183 11.11 -32.26 13.09
C GLY A 183 10.70 -32.26 11.63
N PHE A 184 11.66 -32.32 10.70
CA PHE A 184 11.41 -32.43 9.27
C PHE A 184 10.62 -33.70 8.90
N GLU A 185 11.02 -34.87 9.41
CA GLU A 185 10.31 -36.14 9.14
C GLU A 185 8.87 -36.15 9.72
N GLN A 186 8.63 -35.40 10.80
CA GLN A 186 7.32 -35.29 11.44
C GLN A 186 6.44 -34.20 10.82
N ALA A 187 7.03 -33.28 10.04
CA ALA A 187 6.32 -32.19 9.42
C ALA A 187 5.52 -32.67 8.20
N TRP A 188 4.22 -32.90 8.40
CA TRP A 188 3.31 -33.33 7.33
C TRP A 188 3.37 -32.42 6.08
N ARG A 189 3.63 -31.11 6.28
CA ARG A 189 3.79 -30.12 5.19
C ARG A 189 5.00 -30.40 4.29
N CYS A 190 6.06 -31.02 4.83
CA CYS A 190 7.30 -31.27 4.09
C CYS A 190 7.37 -32.67 3.48
N GLY A 191 6.44 -33.57 3.84
CA GLY A 191 6.48 -34.98 3.41
C GLY A 191 6.39 -35.20 1.90
N ASP A 192 5.70 -34.32 1.19
CA ASP A 192 5.50 -34.38 -0.27
C ASP A 192 6.38 -33.37 -1.05
N ILE A 193 7.22 -32.57 -0.35
CA ILE A 193 8.09 -31.58 -0.99
C ILE A 193 9.39 -32.26 -1.44
N ASP A 194 9.71 -32.14 -2.73
CA ASP A 194 11.02 -32.50 -3.26
C ASP A 194 11.99 -31.31 -3.09
N LEU A 195 12.90 -31.41 -2.12
CA LEU A 195 13.88 -30.35 -1.88
C LEU A 195 14.92 -30.21 -3.01
N ALA A 196 15.03 -31.19 -3.91
CA ALA A 196 15.84 -31.06 -5.11
C ALA A 196 15.20 -30.15 -6.18
N ASP A 197 13.89 -29.95 -6.12
CA ASP A 197 13.13 -29.08 -7.03
C ASP A 197 12.99 -27.67 -6.42
N GLU A 198 14.10 -26.93 -6.41
CA GLU A 198 14.12 -25.55 -5.93
C GLU A 198 13.29 -24.64 -6.86
N PRO A 199 12.30 -23.89 -6.32
CA PRO A 199 11.49 -22.97 -7.10
C PRO A 199 12.30 -21.72 -7.48
N THR A 200 13.07 -21.86 -8.56
CA THR A 200 14.00 -20.83 -9.07
C THR A 200 13.34 -19.78 -9.96
N ALA A 201 12.07 -19.96 -10.35
CA ALA A 201 11.36 -19.00 -11.20
C ALA A 201 11.25 -17.63 -10.52
N ASP A 202 11.47 -16.56 -11.29
CA ASP A 202 11.32 -15.19 -10.81
C ASP A 202 9.84 -14.92 -10.51
N ILE A 203 9.57 -14.48 -9.29
CA ILE A 203 8.22 -14.19 -8.83
C ILE A 203 7.88 -12.76 -9.26
N PRO A 204 6.76 -12.54 -9.98
CA PRO A 204 6.33 -11.21 -10.37
C PRO A 204 6.20 -10.28 -9.17
N GLU A 205 6.77 -9.08 -9.27
CA GLU A 205 6.69 -8.07 -8.22
C GLU A 205 5.62 -7.02 -8.52
N TYR A 206 4.70 -6.84 -7.57
CA TYR A 206 3.60 -5.89 -7.71
C TYR A 206 3.71 -4.75 -6.71
N GLY A 207 3.25 -3.57 -7.11
CA GLY A 207 3.21 -2.42 -6.23
C GLY A 207 2.19 -1.38 -6.65
N VAL A 208 2.03 -0.39 -5.79
CA VAL A 208 1.16 0.77 -6.03
C VAL A 208 2.05 2.00 -6.19
N ILE A 209 1.80 2.74 -7.25
CA ILE A 209 2.45 4.01 -7.51
C ILE A 209 1.60 5.09 -6.85
N LEU A 210 2.17 5.76 -5.86
CA LEU A 210 1.57 6.83 -5.09
C LEU A 210 2.17 8.18 -5.50
N SER A 211 1.33 9.21 -5.49
CA SER A 211 1.75 10.60 -5.46
C SER A 211 1.71 11.08 -4.02
N VAL A 212 2.84 11.48 -3.47
CA VAL A 212 3.00 11.86 -2.07
C VAL A 212 3.25 13.36 -1.95
N SER A 213 2.46 14.05 -1.12
CA SER A 213 2.62 15.48 -0.86
C SER A 213 3.81 15.77 0.06
N ASP A 214 4.19 17.05 0.15
CA ASP A 214 5.11 17.57 1.17
C ASP A 214 4.60 17.37 2.61
N THR A 215 3.29 17.28 2.81
CA THR A 215 2.66 16.93 4.09
C THR A 215 2.61 15.43 4.39
N GLY A 216 3.09 14.59 3.47
CA GLY A 216 3.12 13.14 3.58
C GLY A 216 1.78 12.43 3.36
N GLU A 217 0.82 13.11 2.72
CA GLU A 217 -0.43 12.49 2.28
C GLU A 217 -0.21 11.78 0.94
N ALA A 218 -0.77 10.58 0.79
CA ALA A 218 -0.58 9.74 -0.40
C ALA A 218 -1.88 9.54 -1.17
N VAL A 219 -1.81 9.70 -2.50
CA VAL A 219 -2.93 9.42 -3.42
C VAL A 219 -2.46 8.44 -4.47
N ILE A 220 -3.33 7.49 -4.86
CA ILE A 220 -2.97 6.53 -5.92
C ILE A 220 -2.82 7.26 -7.26
N LYS A 221 -1.68 6.98 -7.91
CA LYS A 221 -1.36 7.42 -9.27
C LYS A 221 -1.39 6.25 -10.27
N GLY A 222 -1.22 5.02 -9.81
CA GLY A 222 -1.29 3.85 -10.66
C GLY A 222 -0.75 2.58 -10.01
N LEU A 223 -0.43 1.59 -10.83
CA LEU A 223 0.13 0.30 -10.41
C LEU A 223 1.49 0.05 -11.04
N TYR A 224 2.33 -0.66 -10.32
CA TYR A 224 3.56 -1.26 -10.82
C TYR A 224 3.33 -2.77 -10.95
N LEU A 225 3.47 -3.30 -12.17
CA LEU A 225 3.19 -4.68 -12.52
C LEU A 225 4.42 -5.31 -13.16
N ASP A 226 5.29 -5.91 -12.35
CA ASP A 226 6.44 -6.69 -12.80
C ASP A 226 7.32 -5.95 -13.82
N GLY A 227 7.84 -4.78 -13.43
CA GLY A 227 8.63 -3.90 -14.30
C GLY A 227 7.82 -2.93 -15.14
N GLU A 228 6.50 -3.13 -15.27
CA GLU A 228 5.62 -2.25 -16.03
C GLU A 228 4.96 -1.19 -15.13
N ARG A 229 4.98 0.09 -15.54
CA ARG A 229 4.29 1.17 -14.83
C ARG A 229 2.98 1.52 -15.54
N VAL A 230 1.87 1.32 -14.85
CA VAL A 230 0.53 1.61 -15.34
C VAL A 230 -0.01 2.81 -14.59
N ILE A 231 -0.09 3.96 -15.26
CA ILE A 231 -0.56 5.22 -14.66
C ILE A 231 -2.01 5.48 -15.09
N ASP A 232 -2.92 5.72 -14.14
CA ASP A 232 -4.29 6.03 -14.53
C ASP A 232 -4.39 7.42 -15.14
N THR A 233 -5.34 7.54 -16.04
CA THR A 233 -5.69 8.81 -16.69
C THR A 233 -7.14 9.14 -16.36
N LEU A 234 -7.57 10.37 -16.64
CA LEU A 234 -8.98 10.79 -16.49
C LEU A 234 -9.95 9.94 -17.34
N THR A 235 -9.44 9.20 -18.33
CA THR A 235 -10.22 8.23 -19.13
C THR A 235 -10.22 6.81 -18.56
N GLY A 236 -9.72 6.61 -17.33
CA GLY A 236 -9.50 5.32 -16.68
C GLY A 236 -8.09 4.78 -16.91
N PRO A 237 -7.65 3.77 -16.14
CA PRO A 237 -6.50 2.97 -16.51
C PRO A 237 -6.82 2.24 -17.82
N ARG A 238 -5.95 2.36 -18.82
CA ARG A 238 -5.95 1.45 -19.96
C ARG A 238 -4.86 0.44 -19.70
N LEU A 239 -5.18 -0.64 -18.98
CA LEU A 239 -4.35 -1.85 -19.08
C LEU A 239 -4.57 -2.44 -20.47
N VAL A 240 -3.88 -1.89 -21.47
CA VAL A 240 -3.66 -2.61 -22.73
C VAL A 240 -2.28 -3.22 -22.60
N ARG A 241 -2.18 -4.32 -21.85
CA ARG A 241 -1.04 -5.22 -22.02
C ARG A 241 -1.20 -5.81 -23.41
N GLU A 242 -0.36 -5.38 -24.36
CA GLU A 242 -0.10 -6.22 -25.53
C GLU A 242 0.51 -7.50 -24.97
N ARG A 243 -0.31 -8.55 -24.91
CA ARG A 243 0.14 -9.88 -24.53
C ARG A 243 1.09 -10.31 -25.64
N ASP A 244 2.39 -10.20 -25.41
CA ASP A 244 3.37 -10.77 -26.33
C ASP A 244 3.05 -12.27 -26.45
N GLU A 245 2.68 -12.68 -27.66
CA GLU A 245 2.28 -14.04 -28.05
C GLU A 245 3.44 -15.05 -27.91
#